data_AF-A0A7G9L3T3-F1
#
_entry.id   AF-A0A7G9L3T3-F1
#
_cell.length_a   1.000
_cell.length_b   1.000
_cell.length_c   1.000
_cell.angle_alpha   90.00
_cell.angle_beta   90.00
_cell.angle_gamma   90.00
#
_symmetry.space_group_name_H-M   'P 1'
#
loop_
_entity.id
_entity.type
_entity.pdbx_description
1 polymer ?
#
loop_
_entity_poly.entity_id
_entity_poly.type
_entity_poly.pdbx_seq_one_letter_code
_entity_poly.pdbx_strand_id
1 'polypeptide(L)'
;MKFNSFNLLAAAACVVAAPAPALAPRTVKDGISAWQKSDYAQAVAIWTPLAEKGDADAAFNLGQAYRLGRGVKIDLSAATRWLEKAAKAGHLDAQTTLGLLQFDGGDRDAAMRWLKQAAERGEARAMLVYGTALFNGDAGARDPITAYAYVSRAAAQGLGPAKTTLAEMDAVLPIDLRKKGVALAQSKAKAAPAPSAKPPIKVGARPAAEKTAARAEPAPAASANGKWRIQLGAFSKRNSAEALYKKLSGSAPVAGHPATYVAVGAVTRLQVGGYPSKAAATSACATLSARGQACFPVEGK
;
A
#
# COMPACT_ATOMS: atom_id res chain seq x y z
N MET A 1 -92.46 -3.01 34.18
CA MET A 1 -91.31 -3.38 33.34
C MET A 1 -91.03 -2.21 32.38
N LYS A 2 -89.93 -1.47 32.57
CA LYS A 2 -89.45 -0.44 31.64
C LYS A 2 -87.99 -0.77 31.32
N PHE A 3 -87.72 -1.18 30.08
CA PHE A 3 -86.37 -1.32 29.55
C PHE A 3 -85.95 0.05 28.98
N ASN A 4 -84.80 0.56 29.41
CA ASN A 4 -84.19 1.75 28.83
C ASN A 4 -82.93 1.30 28.09
N SER A 5 -82.94 1.44 26.77
CA SER A 5 -81.85 1.05 25.87
C SER A 5 -80.73 2.10 25.90
N PHE A 6 -79.54 1.73 26.38
CA PHE A 6 -78.33 2.53 26.22
C PHE A 6 -77.63 2.14 24.90
N ASN A 7 -77.65 3.03 23.92
CA ASN A 7 -76.82 2.92 22.72
C ASN A 7 -75.37 3.28 23.07
N LEU A 8 -74.46 2.30 23.02
CA LEU A 8 -73.01 2.53 23.03
C LEU A 8 -72.55 2.84 21.60
N LEU A 9 -72.21 4.11 21.35
CA LEU A 9 -71.42 4.52 20.17
C LEU A 9 -69.95 4.17 20.43
N ALA A 10 -69.44 3.14 19.75
CA ALA A 10 -68.02 2.84 19.71
C ALA A 10 -67.32 3.84 18.77
N ALA A 11 -66.60 4.80 19.34
CA ALA A 11 -65.71 5.68 18.58
C ALA A 11 -64.46 4.89 18.17
N ALA A 12 -64.38 4.52 16.89
CA ALA A 12 -63.18 3.96 16.30
C ALA A 12 -62.11 5.06 16.16
N ALA A 13 -61.14 5.09 17.08
CA ALA A 13 -59.97 5.95 16.97
C ALA A 13 -59.02 5.38 15.90
N CYS A 14 -59.08 5.92 14.68
CA CYS A 14 -58.07 5.69 13.65
C CYS A 14 -56.75 6.34 14.09
N VAL A 15 -55.82 5.52 14.60
CA VAL A 15 -54.43 5.95 14.80
C VAL A 15 -53.77 6.06 13.42
N VAL A 16 -53.66 7.27 12.89
CA VAL A 16 -52.85 7.55 11.70
C VAL A 16 -51.39 7.46 12.13
N ALA A 17 -50.73 6.35 11.78
CA ALA A 17 -49.29 6.20 11.98
C ALA A 17 -48.56 7.22 11.08
N ALA A 18 -47.96 8.24 11.69
CA ALA A 18 -47.10 9.16 10.96
C ALA A 18 -45.87 8.38 10.43
N PRO A 19 -45.46 8.57 9.17
CA PRO A 19 -44.28 7.91 8.63
C PRO A 19 -43.04 8.38 9.40
N ALA A 20 -42.24 7.42 9.88
CA ALA A 20 -40.98 7.72 10.53
C ALA A 20 -40.07 8.54 9.58
N PRO A 21 -39.37 9.58 10.07
CA PRO A 21 -38.51 10.38 9.22
C PRO A 21 -37.40 9.51 8.64
N ALA A 22 -37.29 9.50 7.31
CA ALA A 22 -36.21 8.80 6.62
C ALA A 22 -34.88 9.41 7.05
N LEU A 23 -33.97 8.58 7.57
CA LEU A 23 -32.61 9.02 7.88
C LEU A 23 -31.93 9.54 6.61
N ALA A 24 -31.23 10.67 6.72
CA ALA A 24 -30.49 11.25 5.61
C ALA A 24 -29.48 10.23 5.02
N PRO A 25 -29.29 10.22 3.69
CA PRO A 25 -28.36 9.30 3.05
C PRO A 25 -26.93 9.54 3.55
N ARG A 26 -26.26 8.44 3.93
CA ARG A 26 -24.86 8.49 4.38
C ARG A 26 -23.93 8.93 3.25
N THR A 27 -22.87 9.64 3.62
CA THR A 27 -21.85 10.19 2.73
C THR A 27 -20.48 9.59 3.01
N VAL A 28 -19.52 9.79 2.11
CA VAL A 28 -18.12 9.39 2.33
C VAL A 28 -17.55 10.04 3.60
N LYS A 29 -17.93 11.30 3.89
CA LYS A 29 -17.50 12.05 5.07
C LYS A 29 -17.97 11.40 6.37
N ASP A 30 -19.16 10.78 6.38
CA ASP A 30 -19.65 10.05 7.55
C ASP A 30 -18.75 8.85 7.86
N GLY A 31 -18.33 8.10 6.82
CA GLY A 31 -17.38 7.01 6.97
C GLY A 31 -16.00 7.49 7.43
N ILE A 32 -15.50 8.62 6.91
CA ILE A 32 -14.24 9.24 7.37
C ILE A 32 -14.36 9.64 8.85
N SER A 33 -15.50 10.18 9.26
CA SER A 33 -15.75 10.60 10.64
C SER A 33 -15.78 9.39 11.59
N ALA A 34 -16.40 8.28 11.18
CA ALA A 34 -16.34 7.01 11.92
C ALA A 34 -14.90 6.48 12.02
N TRP A 35 -14.14 6.51 10.92
CA TRP A 35 -12.74 6.08 10.88
C TRP A 35 -11.85 6.90 11.82
N GLN A 36 -12.00 8.22 11.86
CA GLN A 36 -11.24 9.11 12.75
C GLN A 36 -11.52 8.84 14.23
N LYS A 37 -12.72 8.34 14.55
CA LYS A 37 -13.11 7.87 15.89
C LYS A 37 -12.69 6.43 16.17
N SER A 38 -11.92 5.80 15.28
CA SER A 38 -11.54 4.39 15.32
C SER A 38 -12.70 3.40 15.24
N ASP A 39 -13.91 3.84 14.86
CA ASP A 39 -15.03 2.96 14.52
C ASP A 39 -14.89 2.47 13.08
N TYR A 40 -13.90 1.60 12.88
CA TYR A 40 -13.54 1.12 11.56
C TYR A 40 -14.61 0.23 10.94
N ALA A 41 -15.35 -0.53 11.75
CA ALA A 41 -16.45 -1.38 11.28
C ALA A 41 -17.59 -0.52 10.72
N GLN A 42 -17.97 0.55 11.42
CA GLN A 42 -18.96 1.50 10.91
C GLN A 42 -18.46 2.24 9.66
N ALA A 43 -17.19 2.63 9.62
CA ALA A 43 -16.61 3.27 8.43
C ALA A 43 -16.72 2.38 7.18
N VAL A 44 -16.36 1.09 7.32
CA VAL A 44 -16.50 0.09 6.25
C VAL A 44 -17.97 -0.09 5.86
N ALA A 45 -18.88 -0.20 6.83
CA ALA A 45 -20.31 -0.36 6.57
C ALA A 45 -20.89 0.83 5.79
N ILE A 46 -20.41 2.06 6.05
CA ILE A 46 -20.82 3.26 5.33
C ILE A 46 -20.23 3.30 3.91
N TRP A 47 -18.93 2.99 3.75
CA TRP A 47 -18.28 3.10 2.45
C TRP A 47 -18.68 1.99 1.47
N THR A 48 -19.01 0.79 1.95
CA THR A 48 -19.38 -0.36 1.10
C THR A 48 -20.47 -0.01 0.06
N PRO A 49 -21.68 0.43 0.45
CA PRO A 49 -22.73 0.75 -0.52
C PRO A 49 -22.40 1.96 -1.41
N LEU A 50 -21.56 2.90 -0.95
CA LEU A 50 -21.14 4.05 -1.75
C LEU A 50 -20.16 3.61 -2.86
N ALA A 51 -19.18 2.77 -2.49
CA ALA A 51 -18.21 2.22 -3.42
C ALA A 51 -18.86 1.28 -4.45
N GLU A 52 -19.89 0.52 -4.06
CA GLU A 52 -20.69 -0.30 -4.96
C GLU A 52 -21.46 0.54 -5.99
N LYS A 53 -21.90 1.75 -5.60
CA LYS A 53 -22.50 2.74 -6.51
C LYS A 53 -21.48 3.52 -7.35
N GLY A 54 -20.19 3.20 -7.23
CA GLY A 54 -19.12 3.80 -8.04
C GLY A 54 -18.47 5.03 -7.43
N ASP A 55 -18.72 5.36 -6.15
CA ASP A 55 -17.99 6.44 -5.48
C ASP A 55 -16.51 6.07 -5.32
N ALA A 56 -15.65 6.83 -5.98
CA ALA A 56 -14.22 6.55 -6.07
C ALA A 56 -13.50 6.77 -4.72
N ASP A 57 -13.92 7.77 -3.93
CA ASP A 57 -13.34 8.08 -2.63
C ASP A 57 -13.70 6.95 -1.63
N ALA A 58 -14.95 6.46 -1.66
CA ALA A 58 -15.38 5.31 -0.87
C ALA A 58 -14.65 4.01 -1.26
N ALA A 59 -14.50 3.75 -2.57
CA ALA A 59 -13.77 2.60 -3.07
C ALA A 59 -12.29 2.64 -2.67
N PHE A 60 -11.64 3.80 -2.74
CA PHE A 60 -10.28 3.99 -2.24
C PHE A 60 -10.19 3.67 -0.73
N ASN A 61 -11.11 4.20 0.07
CA ASN A 61 -11.12 3.99 1.52
C ASN A 61 -11.34 2.51 1.90
N LEU A 62 -12.23 1.78 1.19
CA LEU A 62 -12.37 0.34 1.36
C LEU A 62 -11.10 -0.42 0.98
N GLY A 63 -10.46 -0.03 -0.12
CA GLY A 63 -9.17 -0.59 -0.53
C GLY A 63 -8.12 -0.49 0.58
N GLN A 64 -8.06 0.67 1.25
CA GLN A 64 -7.19 0.89 2.41
C GLN A 64 -7.61 0.05 3.64
N ALA A 65 -8.91 -0.05 3.91
CA ALA A 65 -9.44 -0.86 5.02
C ALA A 65 -9.03 -2.33 4.90
N TYR A 66 -9.20 -2.94 3.72
CA TYR A 66 -8.77 -4.31 3.44
C TYR A 66 -7.24 -4.48 3.43
N ARG A 67 -6.49 -3.47 2.95
CA ARG A 67 -5.02 -3.50 2.98
C ARG A 67 -4.46 -3.46 4.39
N LEU A 68 -5.10 -2.70 5.28
CA LEU A 68 -4.64 -2.46 6.65
C LEU A 68 -5.30 -3.40 7.68
N GLY A 69 -6.38 -4.10 7.30
CA GLY A 69 -7.16 -4.95 8.21
C GLY A 69 -7.94 -4.15 9.25
N ARG A 70 -8.47 -2.98 8.89
CA ARG A 70 -9.22 -2.10 9.80
C ARG A 70 -10.71 -2.20 9.51
N GLY A 71 -11.50 -2.66 10.48
CA GLY A 71 -12.94 -2.90 10.31
C GLY A 71 -13.28 -4.13 9.46
N VAL A 72 -12.27 -4.76 8.85
CA VAL A 72 -12.33 -5.99 8.05
C VAL A 72 -11.05 -6.80 8.23
N LYS A 73 -11.07 -8.09 7.89
CA LYS A 73 -9.83 -8.90 7.82
C LYS A 73 -8.93 -8.39 6.70
N ILE A 74 -7.61 -8.54 6.87
CA ILE A 74 -6.65 -8.23 5.82
C ILE A 74 -6.95 -9.11 4.60
N ASP A 75 -7.18 -8.49 3.45
CA ASP A 75 -7.35 -9.16 2.17
C ASP A 75 -6.77 -8.27 1.06
N LEU A 76 -5.55 -8.59 0.62
CA LEU A 76 -4.87 -7.83 -0.43
C LEU A 76 -5.55 -7.98 -1.79
N SER A 77 -6.25 -9.08 -2.04
CA SER A 77 -7.00 -9.26 -3.29
C SER A 77 -8.23 -8.34 -3.32
N ALA A 78 -8.97 -8.27 -2.22
CA ALA A 78 -10.06 -7.30 -2.07
C ALA A 78 -9.56 -5.86 -2.13
N ALA A 79 -8.43 -5.56 -1.47
CA ALA A 79 -7.81 -4.24 -1.53
C ALA A 79 -7.48 -3.84 -2.97
N THR A 80 -6.81 -4.71 -3.74
CA THR A 80 -6.49 -4.49 -5.16
C THR A 80 -7.76 -4.23 -5.98
N ARG A 81 -8.81 -5.04 -5.82
CA ARG A 81 -10.07 -4.85 -6.57
C ARG A 81 -10.72 -3.48 -6.30
N TRP A 82 -10.77 -3.05 -5.03
CA TRP A 82 -11.34 -1.76 -4.67
C TRP A 82 -10.48 -0.58 -5.11
N LEU A 83 -9.16 -0.68 -4.95
CA LEU A 83 -8.21 0.32 -5.45
C LEU A 83 -8.27 0.43 -6.98
N GLU A 84 -8.42 -0.68 -7.70
CA GLU A 84 -8.56 -0.67 -9.15
C GLU A 84 -9.86 0.01 -9.60
N LYS A 85 -10.98 -0.23 -8.92
CA LYS A 85 -12.22 0.51 -9.17
C LYS A 85 -12.02 2.02 -8.98
N ALA A 86 -11.44 2.44 -7.87
CA ALA A 86 -11.16 3.86 -7.60
C ALA A 86 -10.17 4.46 -8.62
N ALA A 87 -9.11 3.73 -8.98
CA ALA A 87 -8.10 4.16 -9.95
C ALA A 87 -8.67 4.35 -11.35
N LYS A 88 -9.54 3.42 -11.80
CA LYS A 88 -10.29 3.51 -13.07
C LYS A 88 -11.26 4.69 -13.09
N ALA A 89 -11.84 5.03 -11.93
CA ALA A 89 -12.67 6.22 -11.75
C ALA A 89 -11.84 7.54 -11.62
N GLY A 90 -10.52 7.47 -11.80
CA GLY A 90 -9.65 8.66 -11.81
C GLY A 90 -9.14 9.10 -10.44
N HIS A 91 -9.34 8.32 -9.37
CA HIS A 91 -8.84 8.66 -8.03
C HIS A 91 -7.30 8.58 -7.99
N LEU A 92 -6.65 9.71 -7.77
CA LEU A 92 -5.19 9.84 -7.87
C LEU A 92 -4.45 8.96 -6.86
N ASP A 93 -4.82 9.02 -5.57
CA ASP A 93 -4.15 8.21 -4.55
C ASP A 93 -4.38 6.70 -4.75
N ALA A 94 -5.49 6.31 -5.38
CA ALA A 94 -5.77 4.92 -5.70
C ALA A 94 -4.84 4.44 -6.81
N GLN A 95 -4.61 5.26 -7.84
CA GLN A 95 -3.62 4.96 -8.89
C GLN A 95 -2.22 4.76 -8.29
N THR A 96 -1.76 5.69 -7.45
CA THR A 96 -0.45 5.54 -6.77
C THR A 96 -0.43 4.31 -5.88
N THR A 97 -1.44 4.09 -5.04
CA THR A 97 -1.46 2.98 -4.07
C THR A 97 -1.53 1.63 -4.78
N LEU A 98 -2.33 1.52 -5.84
CA LEU A 98 -2.43 0.32 -6.67
C LEU A 98 -1.11 0.03 -7.38
N GLY A 99 -0.50 1.06 -7.97
CA GLY A 99 0.79 0.92 -8.63
C GLY A 99 1.89 0.42 -7.69
N LEU A 100 1.96 0.97 -6.47
CA LEU A 100 2.89 0.49 -5.44
C LEU A 100 2.60 -0.96 -5.02
N LEU A 101 1.33 -1.29 -4.79
CA LEU A 101 0.93 -2.65 -4.40
C LEU A 101 1.27 -3.69 -5.48
N GLN A 102 1.06 -3.36 -6.75
CA GLN A 102 1.41 -4.22 -7.88
C GLN A 102 2.92 -4.34 -8.05
N PHE A 103 3.67 -3.24 -7.85
CA PHE A 103 5.12 -3.25 -7.89
C PHE A 103 5.70 -4.20 -6.83
N ASP A 104 5.22 -4.09 -5.59
CA ASP A 104 5.60 -4.97 -4.48
C ASP A 104 5.18 -6.43 -4.74
N GLY A 105 4.05 -6.63 -5.43
CA GLY A 105 3.55 -7.93 -5.86
C GLY A 105 4.28 -8.55 -7.05
N GLY A 106 5.20 -7.82 -7.68
CA GLY A 106 5.99 -8.29 -8.84
C GLY A 106 5.37 -8.01 -10.21
N ASP A 107 4.17 -7.43 -10.28
CA ASP A 107 3.53 -7.01 -11.54
C ASP A 107 4.00 -5.60 -11.93
N ARG A 108 5.26 -5.53 -12.39
CA ARG A 108 5.94 -4.28 -12.68
C ARG A 108 5.30 -3.51 -13.85
N ASP A 109 4.85 -4.20 -14.88
CA ASP A 109 4.26 -3.56 -16.05
C ASP A 109 2.92 -2.90 -15.71
N ALA A 110 2.05 -3.58 -14.94
CA ALA A 110 0.82 -2.96 -14.48
C ALA A 110 1.09 -1.80 -13.53
N ALA A 111 2.05 -1.97 -12.62
CA ALA A 111 2.47 -0.90 -11.72
C ALA A 111 2.92 0.36 -12.47
N MET A 112 3.77 0.22 -13.48
CA MET A 112 4.30 1.35 -14.23
C MET A 112 3.21 2.12 -14.97
N ARG A 113 2.16 1.43 -15.47
CA ARG A 113 1.02 2.12 -16.10
C ARG A 113 0.32 3.06 -15.13
N TRP A 114 0.01 2.60 -13.91
CA TRP A 114 -0.66 3.43 -12.92
C TRP A 114 0.24 4.52 -12.35
N LEU A 115 1.50 4.20 -12.07
CA LEU A 115 2.47 5.16 -11.53
C LEU A 115 2.79 6.26 -12.56
N LYS A 116 2.89 5.92 -13.85
CA LYS A 116 3.04 6.92 -14.91
C LYS A 116 1.87 7.90 -14.94
N GLN A 117 0.62 7.39 -14.91
CA GLN A 117 -0.57 8.24 -14.91
C GLN A 117 -0.62 9.17 -13.70
N ALA A 118 -0.33 8.64 -12.50
CA ALA A 118 -0.29 9.45 -11.28
C ALA A 118 0.87 10.48 -11.31
N ALA A 119 2.04 10.11 -11.84
CA ALA A 119 3.18 11.00 -11.99
C ALA A 119 2.91 12.15 -12.99
N GLU A 120 2.22 11.87 -14.09
CA GLU A 120 1.77 12.88 -15.06
C GLU A 120 0.83 13.90 -14.42
N ARG A 121 -0.01 13.45 -13.48
CA ARG A 121 -0.89 14.30 -12.68
C ARG A 121 -0.20 14.95 -11.48
N GLY A 122 1.11 14.77 -11.33
CA GLY A 122 1.92 15.48 -10.34
C GLY A 122 1.92 14.90 -8.93
N GLU A 123 1.50 13.65 -8.74
CA GLU A 123 1.59 13.00 -7.43
C GLU A 123 3.06 12.68 -7.09
N ALA A 124 3.58 13.26 -6.00
CA ALA A 124 5.00 13.26 -5.68
C ALA A 124 5.59 11.85 -5.53
N ARG A 125 4.87 10.93 -4.88
CA ARG A 125 5.36 9.57 -4.64
C ARG A 125 5.42 8.76 -5.93
N ALA A 126 4.40 8.88 -6.78
CA ALA A 126 4.39 8.26 -8.10
C ALA A 126 5.50 8.83 -9.00
N MET A 127 5.71 10.16 -8.98
CA MET A 127 6.82 10.77 -9.71
C MET A 127 8.18 10.23 -9.26
N LEU A 128 8.41 10.08 -7.95
CA LEU A 128 9.63 9.48 -7.43
C LEU A 128 9.81 8.04 -7.94
N VAL A 129 8.80 7.20 -7.78
CA VAL A 129 8.91 5.77 -8.10
C VAL A 129 9.06 5.56 -9.61
N TYR A 130 8.21 6.21 -10.40
CA TYR A 130 8.27 6.13 -11.87
C TYR A 130 9.56 6.72 -12.42
N GLY A 131 10.01 7.87 -11.90
CA GLY A 131 11.28 8.48 -12.29
C GLY A 131 12.48 7.58 -11.97
N THR A 132 12.50 6.97 -10.79
CA THR A 132 13.56 6.01 -10.41
C THR A 132 13.54 4.77 -11.31
N ALA A 133 12.36 4.27 -11.64
CA ALA A 133 12.22 3.12 -12.54
C ALA A 133 12.75 3.43 -13.96
N LEU A 134 12.48 4.62 -14.49
CA LEU A 134 13.05 5.08 -15.77
C LEU A 134 14.57 5.24 -15.72
N PHE A 135 15.11 5.69 -14.59
CA PHE A 135 16.55 5.82 -14.40
C PHE A 135 17.25 4.45 -14.42
N ASN A 136 16.67 3.48 -13.72
CA ASN A 136 17.23 2.14 -13.60
C ASN A 136 17.00 1.26 -14.84
N GLY A 137 15.94 1.54 -15.62
CA GLY A 137 15.44 0.68 -16.69
C GLY A 137 14.42 -0.36 -16.22
N ASP A 138 13.81 -0.14 -15.05
CA ASP A 138 12.73 -0.98 -14.51
C ASP A 138 11.37 -0.70 -15.18
N ALA A 139 11.27 0.39 -15.96
CA ALA A 139 10.09 0.80 -16.71
C ALA A 139 10.26 0.65 -18.23
N GLY A 140 11.11 -0.29 -18.68
CA GLY A 140 11.51 -0.45 -20.07
C GLY A 140 12.89 0.17 -20.34
N ALA A 141 13.08 0.77 -21.51
CA ALA A 141 14.34 1.43 -21.84
C ALA A 141 14.64 2.58 -20.86
N ARG A 142 15.92 2.75 -20.50
CA ARG A 142 16.33 3.85 -19.64
C ARG A 142 16.02 5.19 -20.30
N ASP A 143 15.45 6.09 -19.52
CA ASP A 143 15.22 7.48 -19.93
C ASP A 143 15.71 8.42 -18.82
N PRO A 144 17.02 8.76 -18.80
CA PRO A 144 17.60 9.57 -17.73
C PRO A 144 17.06 11.01 -17.70
N ILE A 145 16.60 11.54 -18.84
CA ILE A 145 16.08 12.91 -18.92
C ILE A 145 14.70 12.97 -18.27
N THR A 146 13.79 12.08 -18.66
CA THR A 146 12.45 12.01 -18.08
C THR A 146 12.50 11.56 -16.61
N ALA A 147 13.41 10.64 -16.27
CA ALA A 147 13.66 10.26 -14.89
C ALA A 147 14.03 11.47 -14.03
N TYR A 148 15.04 12.23 -14.46
CA TYR A 148 15.52 13.40 -13.72
C TYR A 148 14.42 14.45 -13.59
N ALA A 149 13.60 14.62 -14.64
CA ALA A 149 12.47 15.53 -14.60
C ALA A 149 11.45 15.17 -13.52
N TYR A 150 11.03 13.91 -13.43
CA TYR A 150 10.05 13.48 -12.42
C TYR A 150 10.62 13.52 -10.99
N VAL A 151 11.85 13.04 -10.79
CA VAL A 151 12.49 13.06 -9.46
C VAL A 151 12.72 14.50 -8.99
N SER A 152 13.12 15.41 -9.88
CA SER A 152 13.26 16.85 -9.57
C SER A 152 11.93 17.48 -9.14
N ARG A 153 10.84 17.18 -9.83
CA ARG A 153 9.50 17.68 -9.47
C ARG A 153 9.04 17.14 -8.12
N ALA A 154 9.25 15.86 -7.84
CA ALA A 154 8.94 15.27 -6.54
C ALA A 154 9.76 15.91 -5.41
N ALA A 155 11.05 16.16 -5.64
CA ALA A 155 11.93 16.84 -4.69
C ALA A 155 11.50 18.30 -4.44
N ALA A 156 11.08 19.01 -5.48
CA ALA A 156 10.56 20.37 -5.39
C ALA A 156 9.24 20.46 -4.60
N GLN A 157 8.42 19.40 -4.59
CA GLN A 157 7.24 19.28 -3.72
C GLN A 157 7.60 18.90 -2.26
N GLY A 158 8.89 18.84 -1.91
CA GLY A 158 9.36 18.60 -0.55
C GLY A 158 9.47 17.13 -0.15
N LEU A 159 9.28 16.18 -1.08
CA LEU A 159 9.40 14.76 -0.78
C LEU A 159 10.86 14.40 -0.46
N GLY A 160 11.17 14.16 0.83
CA GLY A 160 12.52 13.87 1.31
C GLY A 160 13.26 12.77 0.54
N PRO A 161 12.67 11.57 0.37
CA PRO A 161 13.30 10.50 -0.43
C PRO A 161 13.61 10.90 -1.88
N ALA A 162 12.82 11.80 -2.48
CA ALA A 162 13.12 12.30 -3.82
C ALA A 162 14.32 13.24 -3.86
N LYS A 163 14.56 14.03 -2.79
CA LYS A 163 15.78 14.83 -2.68
C LYS A 163 17.02 13.95 -2.59
N THR A 164 16.97 12.87 -1.81
CA THR A 164 18.07 11.89 -1.73
C THR A 164 18.32 11.25 -3.09
N THR A 165 17.27 10.76 -3.75
CA THR A 165 17.39 10.14 -5.08
C THR A 165 17.93 11.14 -6.12
N LEU A 166 17.50 12.41 -6.07
CA LEU A 166 18.02 13.45 -6.96
C LEU A 166 19.53 13.67 -6.77
N ALA A 167 20.00 13.69 -5.52
CA ALA A 167 21.42 13.82 -5.22
C ALA A 167 22.24 12.61 -5.74
N GLU A 168 21.69 11.40 -5.66
CA GLU A 168 22.31 10.20 -6.26
C GLU A 168 22.38 10.31 -7.79
N MET A 169 21.32 10.81 -8.43
CA MET A 169 21.32 11.08 -9.87
C MET A 169 22.32 12.16 -10.26
N ASP A 170 22.45 13.22 -9.45
CA ASP A 170 23.42 14.31 -9.65
C ASP A 170 24.87 13.84 -9.65
N ALA A 171 25.18 12.80 -8.86
CA ALA A 171 26.52 12.24 -8.76
C ALA A 171 26.94 11.44 -10.01
N VAL A 172 25.99 10.98 -10.83
CA VAL A 172 26.26 10.05 -11.95
C VAL A 172 25.80 10.55 -13.31
N LEU A 173 24.89 11.54 -13.38
CA LEU A 173 24.40 12.08 -14.63
C LEU A 173 25.21 13.29 -15.13
N PRO A 174 25.65 13.26 -16.41
CA PRO A 174 26.22 14.43 -17.07
C PRO A 174 25.34 15.68 -16.97
N ILE A 175 25.96 16.85 -16.82
CA ILE A 175 25.28 18.13 -16.58
C ILE A 175 24.29 18.51 -17.70
N ASP A 176 24.58 18.12 -18.95
CA ASP A 176 23.72 18.37 -20.10
C ASP A 176 22.40 17.58 -20.01
N LEU A 177 22.45 16.32 -19.57
CA LEU A 177 21.23 15.52 -19.34
C LEU A 177 20.40 16.10 -18.20
N ARG A 178 21.06 16.54 -17.12
CA ARG A 178 20.39 17.19 -15.99
C ARG A 178 19.70 18.48 -16.39
N LYS A 179 20.37 19.35 -17.17
CA LYS A 179 19.77 20.58 -17.71
C LYS A 179 18.52 20.29 -18.55
N LYS A 180 18.57 19.28 -19.43
CA LYS A 180 17.40 18.82 -20.19
C LYS A 180 16.28 18.33 -19.26
N GLY A 181 16.63 17.56 -18.24
CA GLY A 181 15.70 17.08 -17.21
C GLY A 181 15.03 18.21 -16.43
N VAL A 182 15.77 19.25 -16.03
CA VAL A 182 15.21 20.46 -15.38
C VAL A 182 14.25 21.20 -16.31
N ALA A 183 14.62 21.39 -17.58
CA ALA A 183 13.74 22.04 -18.56
C ALA A 183 12.42 21.26 -18.73
N LEU A 184 12.50 19.92 -18.82
CA LEU A 184 11.34 19.04 -18.89
C LEU A 184 10.51 19.06 -17.58
N ALA A 185 11.17 19.12 -16.42
CA ALA A 185 10.49 19.26 -15.12
C ALA A 185 9.63 20.53 -15.09
N GLN A 186 10.20 21.65 -15.54
CA GLN A 186 9.51 22.93 -15.58
C GLN A 186 8.33 22.92 -16.57
N SER A 187 8.49 22.33 -17.76
CA SER A 187 7.40 22.24 -18.74
C SER A 187 6.25 21.37 -18.22
N LYS A 188 6.56 20.20 -17.64
CA LYS A 188 5.56 19.33 -17.02
C LYS A 188 4.89 19.98 -15.81
N ALA A 189 5.60 20.77 -15.01
CA ALA A 189 5.01 21.49 -13.89
C ALA A 189 4.00 22.55 -14.34
N LYS A 190 4.27 23.26 -15.44
CA LYS A 190 3.34 24.22 -16.04
C LYS A 190 2.09 23.56 -16.63
N ALA A 191 2.23 22.36 -17.19
CA ALA A 191 1.14 21.62 -17.81
C ALA A 191 0.28 20.81 -16.82
N ALA A 192 0.78 20.57 -15.60
CA ALA A 192 0.07 19.74 -14.64
C ALA A 192 -1.06 20.52 -13.95
N PRO A 193 -2.25 19.93 -13.79
CA PRO A 193 -3.31 20.52 -12.97
C PRO A 193 -2.82 20.69 -11.52
N ALA A 194 -3.36 21.69 -10.82
CA ALA A 194 -3.03 21.92 -9.41
C ALA A 194 -3.21 20.62 -8.60
N PRO A 195 -2.29 20.31 -7.65
CA PRO A 195 -2.41 19.12 -6.84
C PRO A 195 -3.80 19.08 -6.20
N SER A 196 -4.52 17.96 -6.36
CA SER A 196 -5.84 17.80 -5.78
C SER A 196 -5.74 17.89 -4.25
N ALA A 197 -6.18 19.02 -3.69
CA ALA A 197 -6.08 19.39 -2.29
C ALA A 197 -6.98 18.58 -1.33
N LYS A 198 -7.59 17.48 -1.79
CA LYS A 198 -8.39 16.61 -0.91
C LYS A 198 -7.43 15.90 0.06
N PRO A 199 -7.54 16.10 1.39
CA PRO A 199 -6.67 15.41 2.33
C PRO A 199 -6.97 13.91 2.22
N PRO A 200 -5.99 13.06 1.85
CA PRO A 200 -6.17 11.63 1.97
C PRO A 200 -6.46 11.28 3.43
N ILE A 201 -7.12 10.14 3.68
CA ILE A 201 -7.12 9.55 5.02
C ILE A 201 -5.66 9.51 5.47
N LYS A 202 -5.32 10.27 6.52
CA LYS A 202 -4.03 10.15 7.19
C LYS A 202 -4.00 8.72 7.73
N VAL A 203 -3.29 7.85 7.02
CA VAL A 203 -3.04 6.48 7.46
C VAL A 203 -2.11 6.61 8.67
N GLY A 204 -2.69 6.81 9.85
CA GLY A 204 -1.96 6.69 11.11
C GLY A 204 -1.31 5.31 11.15
N ALA A 205 -0.11 5.23 11.73
CA ALA A 205 0.64 4.00 11.88
C ALA A 205 -0.26 2.85 12.34
N ARG A 206 0.03 1.64 11.86
CA ARG A 206 -0.56 0.39 12.34
C ARG A 206 -0.59 0.42 13.88
N PRO A 207 -1.76 0.43 14.54
CA PRO A 207 -1.82 0.15 15.96
C PRO A 207 -1.22 -1.25 16.14
N ALA A 208 -0.38 -1.41 17.16
CA ALA A 208 0.07 -2.73 17.59
C ALA A 208 -1.15 -3.64 17.60
N ALA A 209 -1.05 -4.80 16.95
CA ALA A 209 -2.11 -5.79 16.87
C ALA A 209 -2.71 -5.93 18.27
N GLU A 210 -4.00 -5.59 18.39
CA GLU A 210 -4.73 -5.78 19.62
C GLU A 210 -4.62 -7.27 19.96
N LYS A 211 -3.96 -7.54 21.07
CA LYS A 211 -3.67 -8.90 21.57
C LYS A 211 -5.00 -9.57 21.88
N THR A 212 -5.63 -10.20 20.89
CA THR A 212 -6.48 -11.34 21.16
C THR A 212 -5.55 -12.54 21.30
N ALA A 213 -5.25 -12.85 22.56
CA ALA A 213 -4.48 -14.00 22.97
C ALA A 213 -5.26 -15.29 22.64
N ALA A 214 -5.09 -15.80 21.42
CA ALA A 214 -5.11 -17.23 21.20
C ALA A 214 -3.66 -17.69 21.29
N ARG A 215 -3.31 -18.26 22.46
CA ARG A 215 -2.01 -18.91 22.70
C ARG A 215 -1.90 -20.10 21.73
N ALA A 216 -1.31 -19.86 20.57
CA ALA A 216 -0.75 -20.92 19.75
C ALA A 216 0.52 -21.40 20.47
N GLU A 217 0.50 -22.66 20.84
CA GLU A 217 1.61 -23.42 21.38
C GLU A 217 2.87 -23.25 20.50
N PRO A 218 4.09 -23.21 21.07
CA PRO A 218 5.30 -23.01 20.28
C PRO A 218 5.49 -24.21 19.35
N ALA A 219 5.30 -24.02 18.04
CA ALA A 219 5.67 -25.01 17.06
C ALA A 219 7.19 -25.28 17.15
N PRO A 220 7.63 -26.55 17.12
CA PRO A 220 9.02 -26.91 17.31
C PRO A 220 9.91 -26.31 16.20
N ALA A 221 11.17 -26.05 16.55
CA ALA A 221 12.19 -25.50 15.68
C ALA A 221 12.14 -26.18 14.29
N ALA A 222 11.71 -25.41 13.28
CA ALA A 222 11.50 -25.93 11.94
C ALA A 222 12.84 -26.31 11.32
N SER A 223 12.97 -27.59 10.97
CA SER A 223 14.06 -28.16 10.18
C SER A 223 14.35 -27.34 8.92
N ALA A 224 15.62 -27.03 8.67
CA ALA A 224 16.14 -26.18 7.59
C ALA A 224 16.07 -26.81 6.17
N ASN A 225 15.02 -27.60 5.88
CA ASN A 225 14.89 -28.35 4.62
C ASN A 225 13.77 -27.84 3.71
N GLY A 226 13.14 -26.73 4.04
CA GLY A 226 12.09 -26.15 3.20
C GLY A 226 12.65 -25.37 2.00
N LYS A 227 11.93 -25.44 0.88
CA LYS A 227 12.31 -24.76 -0.38
C LYS A 227 12.31 -23.24 -0.32
N TRP A 228 11.75 -22.64 0.73
CA TRP A 228 11.67 -21.18 0.84
C TRP A 228 12.92 -20.60 1.48
N ARG A 229 13.27 -19.41 1.01
CA ARG A 229 14.40 -18.62 1.47
C ARG A 229 13.96 -17.17 1.68
N ILE A 230 14.76 -16.40 2.40
CA ILE A 230 14.66 -14.94 2.47
C ILE A 230 15.87 -14.34 1.77
N GLN A 231 15.66 -13.35 0.91
CA GLN A 231 16.75 -12.60 0.29
C GLN A 231 17.03 -11.33 1.11
N LEU A 232 18.19 -11.28 1.74
CA LEU A 232 18.61 -10.18 2.63
C LEU A 232 19.21 -8.98 1.89
N GLY A 233 19.60 -9.18 0.63
CA GLY A 233 20.13 -8.12 -0.21
C GLY A 233 20.83 -8.63 -1.48
N ALA A 234 21.24 -7.68 -2.31
CA ALA A 234 22.12 -7.90 -3.45
C ALA A 234 23.35 -7.02 -3.28
N PHE A 235 24.54 -7.60 -3.37
CA PHE A 235 25.81 -6.96 -3.03
C PHE A 235 26.72 -6.96 -4.25
N SER A 236 27.40 -5.83 -4.50
CA SER A 236 28.45 -5.76 -5.53
C SER A 236 29.70 -6.56 -5.16
N LYS A 237 29.89 -6.88 -3.87
CA LYS A 237 31.00 -7.68 -3.35
C LYS A 237 30.47 -8.80 -2.46
N ARG A 238 30.95 -10.02 -2.69
CA ARG A 238 30.57 -11.20 -1.89
C ARG A 238 30.90 -11.04 -0.40
N ASN A 239 32.05 -10.46 -0.07
CA ASN A 239 32.46 -10.26 1.33
C ASN A 239 31.48 -9.38 2.12
N SER A 240 30.81 -8.42 1.46
CA SER A 240 29.77 -7.60 2.09
C SER A 240 28.51 -8.41 2.43
N ALA A 241 28.14 -9.35 1.56
CA ALA A 241 27.06 -10.31 1.81
C ALA A 241 27.42 -11.24 2.99
N GLU A 242 28.64 -11.76 3.02
CA GLU A 242 29.13 -12.64 4.10
C GLU A 242 29.16 -11.92 5.45
N ALA A 243 29.63 -10.67 5.48
CA ALA A 243 29.62 -9.84 6.68
C ALA A 243 28.21 -9.61 7.22
N LEU A 244 27.22 -9.37 6.35
CA LEU A 244 25.84 -9.23 6.77
C LEU A 244 25.28 -10.53 7.35
N TYR A 245 25.54 -11.67 6.69
CA TYR A 245 25.08 -12.96 7.19
C TYR A 245 25.67 -13.27 8.58
N LYS A 246 26.98 -13.06 8.77
CA LYS A 246 27.66 -13.25 10.07
C LYS A 246 27.07 -12.37 11.17
N LYS A 247 26.68 -11.13 10.85
CA LYS A 247 26.02 -10.23 11.80
C LYS A 247 24.65 -10.75 12.23
N LEU A 248 23.92 -11.40 11.32
CA LEU A 248 22.54 -11.82 11.53
C LEU A 248 22.41 -13.28 11.99
N SER A 249 23.45 -14.11 11.85
CA SER A 249 23.39 -15.56 12.08
C SER A 249 23.02 -15.96 13.50
N GLY A 250 23.20 -15.08 14.49
CA GLY A 250 22.74 -15.30 15.87
C GLY A 250 21.29 -14.86 16.14
N SER A 251 20.61 -14.23 15.18
CA SER A 251 19.25 -13.75 15.36
C SER A 251 18.23 -14.86 15.12
N ALA A 252 17.17 -14.92 15.93
CA ALA A 252 16.11 -15.95 15.80
C ALA A 252 15.58 -16.18 14.37
N PRO A 253 15.42 -15.16 13.49
CA PRO A 253 14.97 -15.38 12.12
C PRO A 253 15.98 -16.08 11.20
N VAL A 254 17.29 -16.08 11.55
CA VAL A 254 18.40 -16.52 10.68
C VAL A 254 19.19 -17.67 11.31
N ALA A 255 19.17 -17.80 12.64
CA ALA A 255 19.85 -18.86 13.36
C ALA A 255 19.37 -20.25 12.89
N GLY A 256 20.33 -21.13 12.59
CA GLY A 256 20.04 -22.47 12.06
C GLY A 256 19.68 -22.52 10.57
N HIS A 257 19.61 -21.38 9.87
CA HIS A 257 19.31 -21.32 8.44
C HIS A 257 20.57 -21.05 7.60
N PRO A 258 20.93 -21.93 6.64
CA PRO A 258 22.13 -21.76 5.83
C PRO A 258 22.02 -20.61 4.84
N ALA A 259 23.13 -19.90 4.63
CA ALA A 259 23.27 -18.91 3.58
C ALA A 259 23.54 -19.56 2.21
N THR A 260 23.07 -18.92 1.16
CA THR A 260 23.34 -19.23 -0.24
C THR A 260 23.62 -17.94 -0.97
N TYR A 261 24.70 -17.93 -1.73
CA TYR A 261 25.22 -16.75 -2.42
C TYR A 261 25.02 -16.97 -3.91
N VAL A 262 23.98 -16.36 -4.46
CA VAL A 262 23.59 -16.56 -5.86
C VAL A 262 24.18 -15.42 -6.70
N ALA A 263 25.13 -15.75 -7.57
CA ALA A 263 25.66 -14.78 -8.54
C ALA A 263 24.61 -14.48 -9.61
N VAL A 264 24.30 -13.20 -9.83
CA VAL A 264 23.39 -12.71 -10.87
C VAL A 264 24.03 -11.51 -11.55
N GLY A 265 24.66 -11.73 -12.70
CA GLY A 265 25.47 -10.69 -13.36
C GLY A 265 26.62 -10.23 -12.46
N ALA A 266 26.73 -8.92 -12.25
CA ALA A 266 27.76 -8.31 -11.41
C ALA A 266 27.44 -8.27 -9.90
N VAL A 267 26.30 -8.81 -9.47
CA VAL A 267 25.88 -8.78 -8.05
C VAL A 267 25.70 -10.17 -7.46
N THR A 268 25.95 -10.29 -6.16
CA THR A 268 25.72 -11.48 -5.35
C THR A 268 24.47 -11.30 -4.50
N ARG A 269 23.45 -12.12 -4.71
CA ARG A 269 22.25 -12.15 -3.87
C ARG A 269 22.51 -13.04 -2.65
N LEU A 270 22.34 -12.48 -1.46
CA LEU A 270 22.38 -13.24 -0.21
C LEU A 270 20.98 -13.79 0.08
N GLN A 271 20.85 -15.11 0.05
CA GLN A 271 19.63 -15.80 0.43
C GLN A 271 19.89 -16.68 1.66
N VAL A 272 18.98 -16.68 2.62
CA VAL A 272 19.04 -17.53 3.82
C VAL A 272 17.85 -18.47 3.77
N GLY A 273 18.07 -19.78 3.90
CA GLY A 273 17.10 -20.77 3.44
C GLY A 273 16.69 -21.85 4.42
N GLY A 274 15.79 -22.70 3.95
CA GLY A 274 15.29 -23.85 4.70
C GLY A 274 13.90 -23.63 5.30
N TYR A 275 13.20 -22.54 4.97
CA TYR A 275 11.88 -22.27 5.54
C TYR A 275 10.82 -23.19 4.91
N PRO A 276 9.93 -23.79 5.72
CA PRO A 276 8.97 -24.79 5.25
C PRO A 276 7.91 -24.23 4.30
N SER A 277 7.68 -22.91 4.32
CA SER A 277 6.66 -22.25 3.51
C SER A 277 6.99 -20.79 3.23
N LYS A 278 6.30 -20.21 2.24
CA LYS A 278 6.35 -18.76 1.96
C LYS A 278 5.96 -17.97 3.20
N ALA A 279 4.94 -18.43 3.94
CA ALA A 279 4.46 -17.77 5.15
C ALA A 279 5.55 -17.74 6.24
N ALA A 280 6.30 -18.83 6.43
CA ALA A 280 7.41 -18.88 7.37
C ALA A 280 8.55 -17.90 6.97
N ALA A 281 8.92 -17.87 5.68
CA ALA A 281 9.91 -16.93 5.17
C ALA A 281 9.44 -15.46 5.31
N THR A 282 8.17 -15.17 5.02
CA THR A 282 7.57 -13.84 5.23
C THR A 282 7.60 -13.43 6.70
N SER A 283 7.28 -14.34 7.61
CA SER A 283 7.32 -14.09 9.06
C SER A 283 8.75 -13.77 9.53
N ALA A 284 9.74 -14.55 9.10
CA ALA A 284 11.15 -14.28 9.38
C ALA A 284 11.57 -12.89 8.87
N CYS A 285 11.13 -12.51 7.67
CA CYS A 285 11.41 -11.17 7.14
C CYS A 285 10.73 -10.05 7.92
N ALA A 286 9.51 -10.25 8.39
CA ALA A 286 8.84 -9.26 9.22
C ALA A 286 9.61 -9.00 10.54
N THR A 287 10.14 -10.06 11.17
CA THR A 287 10.96 -9.94 12.38
C THR A 287 12.29 -9.21 12.12
N LEU A 288 12.94 -9.48 10.99
CA LEU A 288 14.17 -8.77 10.60
C LEU A 288 13.89 -7.30 10.27
N SER A 289 12.79 -7.02 9.58
CA SER A 289 12.39 -5.68 9.17
C SER A 289 12.05 -4.80 10.38
N ALA A 290 11.46 -5.39 11.43
CA ALA A 290 11.23 -4.71 12.71
C ALA A 290 12.54 -4.27 13.40
N ARG A 291 13.68 -4.85 13.03
CA ARG A 291 15.03 -4.51 13.54
C ARG A 291 15.84 -3.71 12.51
N GLY A 292 15.18 -3.18 11.47
CA GLY A 292 15.81 -2.39 10.42
C GLY A 292 16.50 -3.20 9.32
N GLN A 293 16.37 -4.52 9.31
CA GLN A 293 16.94 -5.38 8.26
C GLN A 293 15.86 -5.78 7.25
N ALA A 294 15.87 -5.14 6.08
CA ALA A 294 14.97 -5.51 4.99
C ALA A 294 15.32 -6.90 4.42
N CYS A 295 14.28 -7.65 4.05
CA CYS A 295 14.38 -8.83 3.19
C CYS A 295 13.02 -9.16 2.57
N PHE A 296 13.02 -10.09 1.62
CA PHE A 296 11.79 -10.61 1.01
C PHE A 296 11.88 -12.13 0.78
N PRO A 297 10.74 -12.84 0.84
CA PRO A 297 10.71 -14.29 0.61
C PRO A 297 10.96 -14.60 -0.87
N VAL A 298 11.76 -15.63 -1.13
CA VAL A 298 12.05 -16.18 -2.45
C VAL A 298 11.96 -17.70 -2.42
N GLU A 299 11.53 -18.30 -3.52
CA GLU A 299 11.59 -19.75 -3.68
C GLU A 299 13.01 -20.13 -4.11
N GLY A 300 13.63 -21.04 -3.36
CA GLY A 300 14.92 -21.61 -3.72
C GLY A 300 14.78 -22.45 -4.98
N LYS A 301 15.69 -22.25 -5.94
CA LYS A 301 15.90 -23.19 -7.03
C LYS A 301 16.72 -24.38 -6.52
#